data_AF-A0A846ZSJ0-F1
#
_entry.id   AF-A0A846ZSJ0-F1
#
_cell.length_a   1.000
_cell.length_b   1.000
_cell.length_c   1.000
_cell.angle_alpha   90.00
_cell.angle_beta   90.00
_cell.angle_gamma   90.00
#
_symmetry.space_group_name_H-M   'P 1'
#
loop_
_entity.id
_entity.type
_entity.pdbx_description
1 polymer ?
#
loop_
_entity_poly.entity_id
_entity_poly.type
_entity_poly.pdbx_seq_one_letter_code
_entity_poly.pdbx_strand_id
1 'polypeptide(L)'
;MNNPKDNNSDIEIIDKGKVIEEEPVVNEYTMVIYPEVLKKAKIKALSKVKLNKEVADDIRKVVQEEFNDENINYSLKKVENIKFSSAKINMLNPPKKYKQMIKIKHALRNSIAIICLIVAGFILNIVYNYYEDQKEAKIQVEELKNRLESEYSEISNISLTLEQQEEVQAEITDTKMGGTGLNNNESFKYYHSKNSDTVGYLEIKNTDISYPVVQASDNKYYLNNGFYKQSTSAGWIFADYRNAFPNLSQNTIIYGHNLKGTDIMFGTLKKTLTDQWLNNKDNHFIKFNIKDHEYRWQVFSIYTTTPDFNYIDVSFTKENFTSFTQKIKGMSVRFFDVSIDQDDKILTLSTCYTSTKRLVLHAKLID
;
A
#
# COMPACT_ATOMS: atom_id res chain seq x y z
N MET A 1 2.32 -58.75 -74.11
CA MET A 1 1.75 -57.65 -74.92
C MET A 1 2.45 -56.36 -74.52
N ASN A 2 3.24 -55.86 -75.47
CA ASN A 2 3.77 -54.51 -75.70
C ASN A 2 4.09 -53.59 -74.51
N ASN A 3 5.40 -53.41 -74.31
CA ASN A 3 6.06 -52.13 -73.98
C ASN A 3 6.34 -51.39 -75.33
N PRO A 4 6.55 -50.05 -75.45
CA PRO A 4 7.75 -49.41 -74.91
C PRO A 4 7.72 -47.87 -74.59
N LYS A 5 8.66 -47.48 -73.70
CA LYS A 5 9.65 -46.36 -73.73
C LYS A 5 9.28 -44.90 -74.08
N ASP A 6 9.73 -44.03 -73.17
CA ASP A 6 10.48 -42.76 -73.34
C ASP A 6 10.30 -41.91 -74.60
N ASN A 7 9.96 -40.62 -74.41
CA ASN A 7 10.85 -39.52 -74.80
C ASN A 7 10.42 -38.15 -74.24
N ASN A 8 11.44 -37.39 -73.84
CA ASN A 8 11.44 -35.95 -73.55
C ASN A 8 10.69 -35.09 -74.57
N SER A 9 10.04 -34.04 -74.08
CA SER A 9 10.22 -32.70 -74.64
C SER A 9 9.92 -31.64 -73.58
N ASP A 10 10.98 -30.94 -73.20
CA ASP A 10 11.01 -29.76 -72.37
C ASP A 10 10.03 -28.68 -72.83
N ILE A 11 9.31 -28.06 -71.88
CA ILE A 11 9.00 -26.63 -71.94
C ILE A 11 9.25 -26.07 -70.54
N GLU A 12 10.52 -25.72 -70.29
CA GLU A 12 10.84 -24.59 -69.43
C GLU A 12 10.20 -23.33 -70.03
N ILE A 13 9.28 -22.72 -69.29
CA ILE A 13 9.27 -21.27 -69.20
C ILE A 13 9.51 -20.94 -67.74
N ILE A 14 10.78 -20.72 -67.45
CA ILE A 14 11.23 -19.94 -66.31
C ILE A 14 10.59 -18.56 -66.47
N ASP A 15 9.69 -18.18 -65.59
CA ASP A 15 9.61 -16.78 -65.19
C ASP A 15 9.60 -16.67 -63.66
N LYS A 16 10.52 -15.82 -63.22
CA LYS A 16 11.00 -15.69 -61.87
C LYS A 16 9.95 -14.95 -61.05
N GLY A 17 9.36 -15.62 -60.06
CA GLY A 17 8.49 -14.94 -59.10
C GLY A 17 8.36 -15.75 -57.83
N LYS A 18 9.14 -15.38 -56.83
CA LYS A 18 9.17 -15.89 -55.44
C LYS A 18 7.88 -16.59 -55.00
N VAL A 19 8.02 -17.82 -54.52
CA VAL A 19 7.15 -18.32 -53.44
C VAL A 19 7.34 -17.36 -52.27
N ILE A 20 6.39 -16.43 -52.08
CA ILE A 20 6.31 -15.66 -50.85
C ILE A 20 5.33 -16.43 -49.96
N GLU A 21 5.87 -17.23 -49.04
CA GLU A 21 5.13 -17.65 -47.86
C GLU A 21 4.83 -16.41 -47.02
N GLU A 22 3.74 -15.69 -47.34
CA GLU A 22 3.28 -14.60 -46.48
C GLU A 22 2.45 -15.18 -45.33
N GLU A 23 2.93 -14.99 -44.11
CA GLU A 23 2.21 -15.32 -42.90
C GLU A 23 0.90 -14.50 -42.80
N PRO A 24 -0.21 -15.11 -42.35
CA PRO A 24 -1.48 -14.40 -42.20
C PRO A 24 -1.38 -13.34 -41.10
N VAL A 25 -1.59 -12.07 -41.48
CA VAL A 25 -1.68 -10.95 -40.52
C VAL A 25 -2.98 -11.05 -39.71
N VAL A 26 -2.86 -11.24 -38.40
CA VAL A 26 -3.98 -11.35 -37.46
C VAL A 26 -4.25 -9.99 -36.83
N ASN A 27 -5.31 -9.30 -37.27
CA ASN A 27 -5.86 -8.11 -36.61
C ASN A 27 -6.75 -8.54 -35.41
N GLU A 28 -6.67 -7.81 -34.29
CA GLU A 28 -7.40 -8.04 -33.02
C GLU A 28 -8.94 -8.02 -33.13
N TYR A 29 -9.52 -7.57 -34.25
CA TYR A 29 -10.95 -7.70 -34.54
C TYR A 29 -11.19 -8.73 -35.65
N THR A 30 -11.63 -9.92 -35.24
CA THR A 30 -12.23 -11.02 -36.03
C THR A 30 -12.48 -10.77 -37.53
N MET A 31 -11.53 -11.12 -38.41
CA MET A 31 -11.75 -11.79 -39.72
C MET A 31 -10.38 -12.12 -40.34
N VAL A 32 -10.10 -13.38 -40.69
CA VAL A 32 -8.96 -13.66 -41.61
C VAL A 32 -9.42 -13.24 -42.99
N ILE A 33 -8.95 -12.09 -43.46
CA ILE A 33 -9.21 -11.63 -44.82
C ILE A 33 -7.96 -11.89 -45.64
N TYR A 34 -8.05 -12.83 -46.59
CA TYR A 34 -7.01 -13.01 -47.58
C TYR A 34 -6.93 -11.74 -48.46
N PRO A 35 -5.74 -11.18 -48.73
CA PRO A 35 -5.58 -9.98 -49.56
C PRO A 35 -6.25 -10.09 -50.95
N GLU A 36 -6.24 -11.29 -51.53
CA GLU A 36 -6.95 -11.68 -52.76
C GLU A 36 -8.48 -11.50 -52.66
N VAL A 37 -9.08 -11.83 -51.50
CA VAL A 37 -10.51 -11.71 -51.24
C VAL A 37 -10.92 -10.25 -51.05
N LEU A 38 -10.05 -9.43 -50.44
CA LEU A 38 -10.23 -7.98 -50.32
C LEU A 38 -10.12 -7.30 -51.69
N LYS A 39 -9.13 -7.67 -52.52
CA LYS A 39 -9.02 -7.22 -53.92
C LYS A 39 -10.28 -7.56 -54.72
N LYS A 40 -10.76 -8.80 -54.67
CA LYS A 40 -11.98 -9.24 -55.39
C LYS A 40 -13.27 -8.62 -54.83
N ALA A 41 -13.38 -8.41 -53.52
CA ALA A 41 -14.56 -7.81 -52.89
C ALA A 41 -14.67 -6.30 -53.13
N LYS A 42 -13.54 -5.57 -53.11
CA LYS A 42 -13.50 -4.12 -53.38
C LYS A 42 -13.79 -3.83 -54.85
N ILE A 43 -13.26 -4.65 -55.78
CA ILE A 43 -13.61 -4.60 -57.22
C ILE A 43 -15.10 -4.88 -57.46
N LYS A 44 -15.71 -5.80 -56.69
CA LYS A 44 -17.15 -6.14 -56.80
C LYS A 44 -18.10 -5.13 -56.14
N ALA A 45 -17.61 -4.35 -55.19
CA ALA A 45 -18.35 -3.24 -54.56
C ALA A 45 -18.30 -1.96 -55.42
N LEU A 46 -17.16 -1.69 -56.07
CA LEU A 46 -16.97 -0.56 -56.98
C LEU A 46 -17.83 -0.66 -58.25
N SER A 47 -18.27 -1.86 -58.66
CA SER A 47 -19.14 -2.06 -59.84
C SER A 47 -20.64 -1.88 -59.57
N LYS A 48 -21.05 -1.50 -58.35
CA LYS A 48 -22.47 -1.40 -57.95
C LYS A 48 -22.97 0.02 -57.68
N VAL A 49 -22.12 1.03 -57.70
CA VAL A 49 -22.53 2.39 -57.31
C VAL A 49 -22.64 3.27 -58.56
N LYS A 50 -23.86 3.73 -58.87
CA LYS A 50 -24.08 4.91 -59.73
C LYS A 50 -23.53 6.11 -58.95
N LEU A 51 -22.27 6.46 -59.16
CA LEU A 51 -21.63 7.56 -58.44
C LEU A 51 -21.88 8.88 -59.15
N ASN A 52 -22.29 9.88 -58.37
CA ASN A 52 -22.41 11.26 -58.79
C ASN A 52 -21.02 11.85 -59.11
N LYS A 53 -20.96 12.86 -59.98
CA LYS A 53 -19.73 13.33 -60.65
C LYS A 53 -18.60 13.72 -59.67
N GLU A 54 -18.94 14.33 -58.52
CA GLU A 54 -17.97 14.73 -57.48
C GLU A 54 -17.23 13.55 -56.83
N VAL A 55 -17.93 12.45 -56.53
CA VAL A 55 -17.30 11.29 -55.84
C VAL A 55 -16.39 10.52 -56.79
N ALA A 56 -16.65 10.57 -58.09
CA ALA A 56 -15.76 10.00 -59.10
C ALA A 56 -14.43 10.78 -59.23
N ASP A 57 -14.45 12.10 -59.00
CA ASP A 57 -13.27 12.95 -59.10
C ASP A 57 -12.38 12.85 -57.84
N ASP A 58 -12.96 12.69 -56.65
CA ASP A 58 -12.20 12.39 -55.43
C ASP A 58 -11.52 11.02 -55.49
N ILE A 59 -12.20 10.01 -56.04
CA ILE A 59 -11.60 8.68 -56.25
C ILE A 59 -10.48 8.75 -57.30
N ARG A 60 -10.63 9.55 -58.37
CA ARG A 60 -9.54 9.76 -59.34
C ARG A 60 -8.30 10.37 -58.69
N LYS A 61 -8.49 11.31 -57.77
CA LYS A 61 -7.40 12.00 -57.07
C LYS A 61 -6.59 11.03 -56.20
N VAL A 62 -7.27 10.19 -55.43
CA VAL A 62 -6.63 9.17 -54.58
C VAL A 62 -5.93 8.10 -55.44
N VAL A 63 -6.51 7.71 -56.58
CA VAL A 63 -5.89 6.74 -57.49
C VAL A 63 -4.67 7.33 -58.22
N GLN A 64 -4.68 8.61 -58.60
CA GLN A 64 -3.52 9.28 -59.20
C GLN A 64 -2.39 9.52 -58.20
N GLU A 65 -2.70 9.76 -56.92
CA GLU A 65 -1.70 9.94 -55.86
C GLU A 65 -1.01 8.63 -55.46
N GLU A 66 -1.69 7.48 -55.51
CA GLU A 66 -1.10 6.18 -55.14
C GLU A 66 -0.52 5.37 -56.31
N PHE A 67 -0.96 5.58 -57.56
CA PHE A 67 -0.60 4.72 -58.70
C PHE A 67 -0.26 5.52 -59.96
N ASN A 68 0.97 6.00 -60.04
CA ASN A 68 1.51 6.67 -61.23
C ASN A 68 2.09 5.64 -62.22
N ASP A 69 1.24 4.74 -62.73
CA ASP A 69 1.66 3.66 -63.63
C ASP A 69 0.72 3.58 -64.84
N GLU A 70 1.27 3.77 -66.05
CA GLU A 70 0.56 3.90 -67.34
C GLU A 70 -0.27 2.65 -67.74
N ASN A 71 -0.22 1.57 -66.97
CA ASN A 71 -0.83 0.28 -67.31
C ASN A 71 -2.30 0.09 -66.87
N ILE A 72 -2.90 0.99 -66.10
CA ILE A 72 -4.30 0.81 -65.63
C ILE A 72 -5.33 1.07 -66.75
N ASN A 73 -4.99 1.86 -67.76
CA ASN A 73 -5.95 2.28 -68.80
C ASN A 73 -6.32 1.19 -69.82
N TYR A 74 -5.56 0.08 -69.87
CA TYR A 74 -5.84 -1.01 -70.82
C TYR A 74 -6.97 -1.95 -70.37
N SER A 75 -7.27 -1.99 -69.06
CA SER A 75 -8.15 -3.04 -68.50
C SER A 75 -9.64 -2.65 -68.38
N LEU A 76 -9.98 -1.36 -68.51
CA LEU A 76 -11.36 -0.89 -68.32
C LEU A 76 -12.27 -1.14 -69.55
N LYS A 77 -11.70 -1.23 -70.75
CA LYS A 77 -12.47 -1.42 -72.00
C LYS A 77 -13.08 -2.82 -72.17
N LYS A 78 -12.65 -3.81 -71.38
CA LYS A 78 -13.08 -5.22 -71.51
C LYS A 78 -14.20 -5.61 -70.54
N VAL A 79 -14.64 -4.69 -69.68
CA VAL A 79 -15.61 -4.95 -68.61
C VAL A 79 -17.08 -4.81 -69.08
N GLU A 80 -17.33 -4.16 -70.21
CA GLU A 80 -18.70 -3.87 -70.68
C GLU A 80 -19.50 -5.08 -71.20
N ASN A 81 -18.89 -6.24 -71.44
CA ASN A 81 -19.56 -7.36 -72.13
C ASN A 81 -19.51 -8.71 -71.39
N ILE A 82 -19.91 -8.75 -70.11
CA ILE A 82 -20.14 -10.03 -69.41
C ILE A 82 -21.58 -10.10 -68.89
N LYS A 83 -22.40 -10.97 -69.52
CA LYS A 83 -23.74 -11.34 -69.03
C LYS A 83 -23.63 -12.10 -67.71
N PHE A 84 -24.29 -11.59 -66.68
CA PHE A 84 -24.29 -12.17 -65.34
C PHE A 84 -25.27 -13.36 -65.24
N SER A 85 -24.72 -14.56 -65.02
CA SER A 85 -25.48 -15.71 -64.52
C SER A 85 -25.57 -15.61 -62.99
N SER A 86 -26.77 -15.83 -62.44
CA SER A 86 -27.10 -15.79 -61.02
C SER A 86 -26.53 -16.99 -60.25
N ALA A 87 -25.20 -17.06 -60.11
CA ALA A 87 -24.56 -18.02 -59.23
C ALA A 87 -24.74 -17.58 -57.77
N LYS A 88 -25.54 -18.33 -57.01
CA LYS A 88 -25.60 -18.28 -55.54
C LYS A 88 -24.16 -18.38 -55.00
N ILE A 89 -23.66 -17.30 -54.41
CA ILE A 89 -22.41 -17.32 -53.66
C ILE A 89 -22.73 -18.07 -52.35
N ASN A 90 -22.49 -19.37 -52.33
CA ASN A 90 -22.43 -20.10 -51.08
C ASN A 90 -21.22 -19.56 -50.32
N MET A 91 -21.45 -18.84 -49.22
CA MET A 91 -20.39 -18.41 -48.32
C MET A 91 -19.63 -19.66 -47.87
N LEU A 92 -18.36 -19.77 -48.27
CA LEU A 92 -17.48 -20.85 -47.85
C LEU A 92 -17.44 -20.89 -46.32
N ASN A 93 -17.90 -22.00 -45.75
CA ASN A 93 -17.80 -22.25 -44.32
C ASN A 93 -16.31 -22.13 -43.89
N PRO A 94 -15.97 -21.37 -42.83
CA PRO A 94 -14.58 -21.20 -42.46
C PRO A 94 -13.91 -22.55 -42.19
N PRO A 95 -12.62 -22.73 -42.56
CA PRO A 95 -11.91 -23.99 -42.35
C PRO A 95 -12.05 -24.45 -40.89
N LYS A 96 -12.26 -25.75 -40.65
CA LYS A 96 -12.45 -26.31 -39.29
C LYS A 96 -11.38 -25.83 -38.29
N LYS A 97 -10.13 -25.71 -38.75
CA LYS A 97 -8.97 -25.18 -37.99
C LYS A 97 -9.19 -23.74 -37.50
N TYR A 98 -9.80 -22.87 -38.29
CA TYR A 98 -10.09 -21.47 -37.92
C TYR A 98 -11.18 -21.37 -36.83
N LYS A 99 -12.26 -22.16 -36.95
CA LYS A 99 -13.30 -22.22 -35.90
C LYS A 99 -12.72 -22.74 -34.58
N GLN A 100 -11.78 -23.67 -34.63
CA GLN A 100 -11.08 -24.21 -33.45
C GLN A 100 -10.16 -23.15 -32.81
N MET A 101 -9.43 -22.37 -33.60
CA MET A 101 -8.61 -21.27 -33.08
C MET A 101 -9.43 -20.19 -32.36
N ILE A 102 -10.60 -19.81 -32.89
CA ILE A 102 -11.50 -18.85 -32.21
C ILE A 102 -11.97 -19.40 -30.86
N LYS A 103 -12.36 -20.68 -30.80
CA LYS A 103 -12.74 -21.34 -29.54
C LYS A 103 -11.60 -21.32 -28.52
N ILE A 104 -10.37 -21.60 -28.96
CA ILE A 104 -9.18 -21.54 -28.10
C ILE A 104 -8.94 -20.11 -27.59
N LYS A 105 -9.03 -19.09 -28.45
CA LYS A 105 -8.89 -17.68 -28.04
C LYS A 105 -9.95 -17.27 -27.03
N HIS A 106 -11.20 -17.67 -27.23
CA HIS A 106 -12.29 -17.39 -26.28
C HIS A 106 -12.09 -18.14 -24.97
N ALA A 107 -11.67 -19.41 -25.01
CA ALA A 107 -11.32 -20.17 -23.82
C ALA A 107 -10.18 -19.51 -23.04
N LEU A 108 -9.11 -19.10 -23.72
CA LEU A 108 -7.96 -18.40 -23.12
C LEU A 108 -8.39 -17.08 -22.47
N ARG A 109 -9.16 -16.25 -23.17
CA ARG A 109 -9.70 -14.99 -22.62
C ARG A 109 -10.53 -15.23 -21.37
N ASN A 110 -11.41 -16.22 -21.40
CA ASN A 110 -12.26 -16.55 -20.26
C ASN A 110 -11.41 -17.10 -19.09
N SER A 111 -10.39 -17.91 -19.37
CA SER A 111 -9.44 -18.39 -18.35
C SER A 111 -8.68 -17.23 -17.70
N ILE A 112 -8.19 -16.26 -18.48
CA ILE A 112 -7.54 -15.06 -17.96
C ILE A 112 -8.52 -14.27 -17.07
N ALA A 113 -9.76 -14.06 -17.54
CA ALA A 113 -10.77 -13.36 -16.75
C ALA A 113 -11.05 -14.05 -15.41
N ILE A 114 -11.15 -15.39 -15.40
CA ILE A 114 -11.34 -16.17 -14.17
C ILE A 114 -10.14 -16.02 -13.23
N ILE A 115 -8.90 -16.10 -13.75
CA ILE A 115 -7.69 -15.90 -12.95
C ILE A 115 -7.67 -14.50 -12.35
N CYS A 116 -8.01 -13.47 -13.12
CA CYS A 116 -8.11 -12.09 -12.61
C CYS A 116 -9.14 -11.96 -11.49
N LEU A 117 -10.30 -12.63 -11.59
CA LEU A 117 -11.31 -12.64 -10.53
C LEU A 117 -10.82 -13.35 -9.26
N ILE A 118 -10.08 -14.45 -9.39
CA ILE A 118 -9.49 -15.16 -8.24
C ILE A 118 -8.46 -14.27 -7.55
N VAL A 119 -7.57 -13.62 -8.32
CA VAL A 119 -6.57 -12.69 -7.78
C VAL A 119 -7.23 -11.50 -7.10
N ALA A 120 -8.27 -10.92 -7.72
CA ALA A 120 -9.04 -9.84 -7.12
C ALA A 120 -9.70 -10.27 -5.79
N GLY A 121 -10.30 -11.46 -5.76
CA GLY A 121 -10.87 -12.03 -4.53
C GLY A 121 -9.82 -12.23 -3.43
N PHE A 122 -8.62 -12.68 -3.78
CA PHE A 122 -7.52 -12.84 -2.84
C PHE A 122 -7.02 -11.50 -2.27
N ILE A 123 -6.89 -10.48 -3.13
CA ILE A 123 -6.53 -9.11 -2.69
C ILE A 123 -7.61 -8.54 -1.77
N LEU A 124 -8.90 -8.69 -2.12
CA LEU A 124 -10.01 -8.24 -1.29
C LEU A 124 -9.99 -8.93 0.08
N ASN A 125 -9.69 -10.22 0.14
CA ASN A 125 -9.56 -10.97 1.40
C ASN A 125 -8.41 -10.43 2.27
N ILE A 126 -7.24 -10.14 1.69
CA ILE A 126 -6.11 -9.53 2.43
C ILE A 126 -6.51 -8.16 2.99
N VAL A 127 -7.14 -7.32 2.18
CA VAL A 127 -7.58 -5.98 2.59
C VAL A 127 -8.63 -6.09 3.70
N TYR A 128 -9.60 -6.99 3.57
CA TYR A 128 -10.61 -7.24 4.60
C TYR A 128 -9.99 -7.67 5.93
N ASN A 129 -9.08 -8.66 5.92
CA ASN A 129 -8.40 -9.12 7.12
C ASN A 129 -7.58 -8.00 7.77
N TYR A 130 -6.89 -7.18 6.98
CA TYR A 130 -6.19 -6.01 7.51
C TYR A 130 -7.14 -5.02 8.20
N TYR A 131 -8.32 -4.74 7.65
CA TYR A 131 -9.28 -3.84 8.29
C TYR A 131 -9.89 -4.43 9.56
N GLU A 132 -10.21 -5.73 9.58
CA GLU A 132 -10.71 -6.40 10.79
C GLU A 132 -9.64 -6.43 11.89
N ASP A 133 -8.37 -6.74 11.58
CA ASP A 133 -7.25 -6.68 12.54
C ASP A 133 -7.16 -5.31 13.23
N GLN A 134 -7.28 -4.23 12.46
CA GLN A 134 -7.22 -2.85 13.00
C GLN A 134 -8.40 -2.53 13.91
N LYS A 135 -9.58 -3.04 13.55
CA LYS A 135 -10.80 -2.88 14.34
C LYS A 135 -10.72 -3.66 15.64
N GLU A 136 -10.24 -4.90 15.62
CA GLU A 136 -10.00 -5.71 16.82
C GLU A 136 -8.97 -5.06 17.74
N ALA A 137 -7.86 -4.54 17.20
CA ALA A 137 -6.86 -3.82 17.99
C ALA A 137 -7.45 -2.57 18.66
N LYS A 138 -8.34 -1.84 17.97
CA LYS A 138 -9.03 -0.69 18.56
C LYS A 138 -9.97 -1.10 19.70
N ILE A 139 -10.71 -2.20 19.52
CA ILE A 139 -11.56 -2.76 20.59
C ILE A 139 -10.69 -3.17 21.79
N GLN A 140 -9.56 -3.83 21.57
CA GLN A 140 -8.63 -4.22 22.65
C GLN A 140 -8.13 -3.00 23.43
N VAL A 141 -7.73 -1.93 22.74
CA VAL A 141 -7.29 -0.68 23.39
C VAL A 141 -8.39 -0.10 24.26
N GLU A 142 -9.62 -0.04 23.74
CA GLU A 142 -10.78 0.50 24.45
C GLU A 142 -11.16 -0.36 25.67
N GLU A 143 -11.13 -1.68 25.53
CA GLU A 143 -11.35 -2.62 26.64
C GLU A 143 -10.30 -2.47 27.75
N LEU A 144 -9.02 -2.31 27.37
CA LEU A 144 -7.94 -2.11 28.35
C LEU A 144 -8.12 -0.82 29.15
N LYS A 145 -8.60 0.26 28.52
CA LYS A 145 -8.89 1.54 29.18
C LYS A 145 -10.10 1.41 30.11
N ASN A 146 -11.22 0.90 29.59
CA ASN A 146 -12.47 0.80 30.35
C ASN A 146 -12.35 -0.16 31.55
N ARG A 147 -11.63 -1.28 31.41
CA ARG A 147 -11.41 -2.19 32.54
C ARG A 147 -10.60 -1.53 33.66
N LEU A 148 -9.55 -0.79 33.30
CA LEU A 148 -8.74 -0.08 34.28
C LEU A 148 -9.57 0.99 35.02
N GLU A 149 -10.41 1.74 34.30
CA GLU A 149 -11.33 2.72 34.90
C GLU A 149 -12.38 2.06 35.82
N SER A 150 -12.90 0.90 35.45
CA SER A 150 -13.84 0.15 36.30
C SER A 150 -13.19 -0.34 37.59
N GLU A 151 -11.99 -0.91 37.51
CA GLU A 151 -11.25 -1.42 38.66
C GLU A 151 -10.84 -0.27 39.60
N TYR A 152 -10.50 0.90 39.06
CA TYR A 152 -10.28 2.11 39.84
C TYR A 152 -11.53 2.57 40.59
N SER A 153 -12.66 2.63 39.89
CA SER A 153 -13.94 3.05 40.49
C SER A 153 -14.33 2.13 41.65
N GLU A 154 -14.11 0.82 41.52
CA GLU A 154 -14.35 -0.14 42.59
C GLU A 154 -13.42 0.06 43.79
N ILE A 155 -12.11 0.21 43.57
CA ILE A 155 -11.11 0.43 44.65
C ILE A 155 -11.38 1.75 45.39
N SER A 156 -11.69 2.82 44.65
CA SER A 156 -12.02 4.13 45.21
C SER A 156 -13.27 4.07 46.10
N ASN A 157 -14.34 3.43 45.62
CA ASN A 157 -15.58 3.27 46.39
C ASN A 157 -15.43 2.45 47.68
N ILE A 158 -14.48 1.51 47.72
CA ILE A 158 -14.19 0.70 48.91
C ILE A 158 -13.39 1.50 49.96
N SER A 159 -12.66 2.54 49.56
CA SER A 159 -11.67 3.23 50.41
C SER A 159 -12.16 4.56 51.03
N LEU A 160 -13.37 5.03 50.71
CA LEU A 160 -13.87 6.37 51.10
C LEU A 160 -14.94 6.30 52.21
N THR A 161 -14.92 7.27 53.14
CA THR A 161 -16.04 7.55 54.05
C THR A 161 -17.12 8.39 53.35
N LEU A 162 -18.34 8.39 53.86
CA LEU A 162 -19.52 9.05 53.25
C LEU A 162 -19.33 10.56 52.97
N GLU A 163 -18.49 11.26 53.73
CA GLU A 163 -18.17 12.69 53.49
C GLU A 163 -17.17 12.91 52.34
N GLN A 164 -16.30 11.92 52.04
CA GLN A 164 -15.30 12.04 50.98
C GLN A 164 -15.85 11.67 49.59
N GLN A 165 -17.03 11.04 49.54
CA GLN A 165 -17.69 10.67 48.29
C GLN A 165 -18.20 11.88 47.49
N GLU A 166 -18.50 13.02 48.15
CA GLU A 166 -18.99 14.23 47.47
C GLU A 166 -17.86 15.06 46.82
N GLU A 167 -16.64 15.07 47.37
CA GLU A 167 -15.48 15.76 46.78
C GLU A 167 -14.90 15.01 45.57
N VAL A 168 -14.85 13.67 45.63
CA VAL A 168 -14.32 12.82 44.55
C VAL A 168 -15.17 12.93 43.27
N GLN A 169 -16.48 13.15 43.40
CA GLN A 169 -17.37 13.28 42.24
C GLN A 169 -17.14 14.60 41.46
N ALA A 170 -16.62 15.65 42.11
CA ALA A 170 -16.27 16.91 41.48
C ALA A 170 -14.90 16.87 40.79
N GLU A 171 -13.93 16.11 41.32
CA GLU A 171 -12.58 15.98 40.75
C GLU A 171 -12.53 15.04 39.52
N ILE A 172 -13.41 14.05 39.46
CA ILE A 172 -13.61 13.18 38.29
C ILE A 172 -14.12 13.98 37.07
N THR A 173 -14.85 15.07 37.28
CA THR A 173 -15.38 15.90 36.17
C THR A 173 -14.37 16.86 35.55
N ASP A 174 -13.32 17.26 36.28
CA ASP A 174 -12.30 18.20 35.77
C ASP A 174 -11.08 17.47 35.15
N THR A 175 -10.94 16.17 35.41
CA THR A 175 -9.87 15.32 34.87
C THR A 175 -10.26 14.63 33.56
N LYS A 176 -10.86 15.36 32.61
CA LYS A 176 -11.00 14.89 31.21
C LYS A 176 -9.70 15.03 30.39
N MET A 177 -8.56 14.83 31.05
CA MET A 177 -7.24 14.68 30.41
C MET A 177 -6.52 13.44 30.96
N GLY A 178 -6.81 12.29 30.35
CA GLY A 178 -5.78 11.36 29.92
C GLY A 178 -4.97 10.58 30.96
N GLY A 179 -5.38 10.49 32.21
CA GLY A 179 -4.77 9.61 33.20
C GLY A 179 -5.82 8.97 34.09
N THR A 180 -5.85 7.64 34.15
CA THR A 180 -6.62 6.90 35.17
C THR A 180 -6.14 7.35 36.54
N GLY A 181 -7.04 7.74 37.45
CA GLY A 181 -6.71 8.25 38.80
C GLY A 181 -6.02 7.24 39.74
N LEU A 182 -5.54 6.11 39.23
CA LEU A 182 -4.71 5.15 39.93
C LEU A 182 -3.30 5.69 40.14
N ASN A 183 -2.69 5.35 41.28
CA ASN A 183 -1.25 5.49 41.42
C ASN A 183 -0.55 4.54 40.42
N ASN A 184 0.63 4.94 39.92
CA ASN A 184 1.28 4.23 38.82
C ASN A 184 1.66 2.77 39.12
N ASN A 185 1.78 2.41 40.40
CA ASN A 185 2.08 1.04 40.80
C ASN A 185 0.90 0.09 40.57
N GLU A 186 -0.33 0.55 40.83
CA GLU A 186 -1.54 -0.25 40.61
C GLU A 186 -1.79 -0.49 39.12
N SER A 187 -1.69 0.55 38.30
CA SER A 187 -1.77 0.43 36.84
C SER A 187 -0.70 -0.51 36.30
N PHE A 188 0.55 -0.38 36.75
CA PHE A 188 1.62 -1.29 36.35
C PHE A 188 1.32 -2.75 36.74
N LYS A 189 0.91 -3.01 37.99
CA LYS A 189 0.57 -4.36 38.46
C LYS A 189 -0.56 -4.97 37.65
N TYR A 190 -1.60 -4.19 37.35
CA TYR A 190 -2.72 -4.62 36.52
C TYR A 190 -2.21 -5.08 35.14
N TYR A 191 -1.52 -4.21 34.40
CA TYR A 191 -1.05 -4.54 33.06
C TYR A 191 -0.03 -5.68 33.07
N HIS A 192 0.88 -5.70 34.04
CA HIS A 192 1.86 -6.79 34.19
C HIS A 192 1.18 -8.14 34.50
N SER A 193 0.07 -8.15 35.25
CA SER A 193 -0.71 -9.38 35.49
C SER A 193 -1.36 -9.93 34.21
N LYS A 194 -1.65 -9.06 33.23
CA LYS A 194 -2.24 -9.43 31.94
C LYS A 194 -1.18 -9.82 30.91
N ASN A 195 -0.03 -9.15 30.94
CA ASN A 195 1.13 -9.48 30.13
C ASN A 195 2.41 -9.23 30.93
N SER A 196 3.12 -10.31 31.26
CA SER A 196 4.40 -10.31 31.97
C SER A 196 5.50 -9.51 31.28
N ASP A 197 5.35 -9.23 29.99
CA ASP A 197 6.32 -8.48 29.20
C ASP A 197 6.17 -6.96 29.41
N THR A 198 5.18 -6.53 30.20
CA THR A 198 4.97 -5.11 30.54
C THR A 198 6.13 -4.56 31.35
N VAL A 199 6.76 -3.50 30.83
CA VAL A 199 7.90 -2.79 31.43
C VAL A 199 7.55 -1.39 31.91
N GLY A 200 6.44 -0.82 31.45
CA GLY A 200 6.01 0.51 31.88
C GLY A 200 4.68 0.96 31.28
N TYR A 201 4.36 2.24 31.45
CA TYR A 201 3.17 2.89 30.94
C TYR A 201 3.51 4.28 30.38
N LEU A 202 3.14 4.53 29.12
CA LEU A 202 3.46 5.76 28.38
C LEU A 202 2.20 6.61 28.18
N GLU A 203 2.27 7.89 28.55
CA GLU A 203 1.20 8.88 28.35
C GLU A 203 1.76 10.17 27.74
N ILE A 204 1.09 10.69 26.72
CA ILE A 204 1.43 11.97 26.08
C ILE A 204 0.18 12.84 25.98
N LYS A 205 0.20 13.98 26.67
CA LYS A 205 -0.92 14.93 26.68
C LYS A 205 -1.30 15.40 25.28
N ASN A 206 -2.60 15.63 25.09
CA ASN A 206 -3.20 16.09 23.83
C ASN A 206 -2.84 15.20 22.61
N THR A 207 -2.66 13.89 22.89
CA THR A 207 -2.64 12.80 21.92
C THR A 207 -3.51 11.66 22.45
N ASP A 208 -3.74 10.62 21.65
CA ASP A 208 -4.44 9.41 22.10
C ASP A 208 -3.45 8.35 22.64
N ILE A 209 -2.20 8.76 22.92
CA ILE A 209 -1.13 7.91 23.42
C ILE A 209 -1.23 7.82 24.94
N SER A 210 -1.80 6.70 25.38
CA SER A 210 -1.88 6.27 26.78
C SER A 210 -1.92 4.73 26.75
N TYR A 211 -0.76 4.08 26.90
CA TYR A 211 -0.60 2.64 26.66
C TYR A 211 0.39 1.97 27.64
N PRO A 212 0.14 0.70 28.04
CA PRO A 212 1.18 -0.14 28.60
C PRO A 212 2.25 -0.42 27.55
N VAL A 213 3.51 -0.34 27.96
CA VAL A 213 4.69 -0.59 27.13
C VAL A 213 5.22 -1.97 27.47
N VAL A 214 5.40 -2.81 26.44
CA VAL A 214 5.92 -4.18 26.58
C VAL A 214 7.34 -4.30 26.01
N GLN A 215 8.06 -5.35 26.38
CA GLN A 215 9.40 -5.61 25.83
C GLN A 215 9.57 -7.10 25.53
N ALA A 216 10.11 -7.41 24.36
CA ALA A 216 10.49 -8.77 23.97
C ALA A 216 12.01 -8.90 23.86
N SER A 217 12.50 -10.11 23.58
CA SER A 217 13.92 -10.38 23.33
C SER A 217 14.44 -9.84 21.99
N ASP A 218 13.56 -9.26 21.17
CA ASP A 218 13.88 -8.61 19.91
C ASP A 218 12.92 -7.44 19.61
N ASN A 219 13.23 -6.65 18.57
CA ASN A 219 12.38 -5.54 18.10
C ASN A 219 11.36 -5.98 17.02
N LYS A 220 11.09 -7.28 16.87
CA LYS A 220 10.21 -7.84 15.83
C LYS A 220 8.91 -8.41 16.37
N TYR A 221 8.94 -9.01 17.56
CA TYR A 221 7.80 -9.73 18.12
C TYR A 221 6.55 -8.83 18.21
N TYR A 222 6.64 -7.70 18.91
CA TYR A 222 5.51 -6.77 19.08
C TYR A 222 5.23 -5.86 17.88
N LEU A 223 5.94 -6.04 16.75
CA LEU A 223 5.52 -5.42 15.49
C LEU A 223 4.25 -6.06 14.93
N ASN A 224 4.03 -7.36 15.18
CA ASN A 224 2.89 -8.11 14.65
C ASN A 224 2.13 -8.88 15.74
N ASN A 225 2.29 -8.50 17.01
CA ASN A 225 1.58 -9.08 18.13
C ASN A 225 1.03 -7.97 19.02
N GLY A 226 -0.20 -8.15 19.49
CA GLY A 226 -0.91 -7.21 20.37
C GLY A 226 -0.53 -7.41 21.83
N PHE A 227 -1.18 -6.66 22.72
CA PHE A 227 -0.89 -6.70 24.16
C PHE A 227 -1.05 -8.08 24.79
N TYR A 228 -2.03 -8.89 24.37
CA TYR A 228 -2.25 -10.24 24.89
C TYR A 228 -1.48 -11.30 24.08
N LYS A 229 -0.45 -10.90 23.33
CA LYS A 229 0.39 -11.78 22.50
C LYS A 229 -0.35 -12.46 21.34
N GLN A 230 -1.54 -11.99 20.98
CA GLN A 230 -2.23 -12.44 19.78
C GLN A 230 -1.64 -11.79 18.53
N SER A 231 -1.60 -12.53 17.42
CA SER A 231 -1.15 -12.00 16.14
C SER A 231 -2.08 -10.87 15.66
N THR A 232 -1.51 -9.74 15.26
CA THR A 232 -2.26 -8.62 14.68
C THR A 232 -1.33 -7.73 13.87
N SER A 233 -1.78 -7.28 12.70
CA SER A 233 -1.06 -6.29 11.90
C SER A 233 -0.94 -4.90 12.56
N ALA A 234 -1.69 -4.64 13.64
CA ALA A 234 -1.61 -3.39 14.39
C ALA A 234 -0.42 -3.33 15.37
N GLY A 235 0.16 -4.48 15.73
CA GLY A 235 1.21 -4.61 16.74
C GLY A 235 0.82 -4.05 18.11
N TRP A 236 1.83 -3.68 18.90
CA TRP A 236 1.65 -2.97 20.18
C TRP A 236 2.71 -1.89 20.40
N ILE A 237 2.63 -1.12 21.49
CA ILE A 237 3.68 -0.19 21.92
C ILE A 237 4.77 -0.96 22.69
N PHE A 238 6.01 -0.91 22.21
CA PHE A 238 7.09 -1.73 22.79
C PHE A 238 8.42 -0.99 22.93
N ALA A 239 9.18 -1.34 23.97
CA ALA A 239 10.53 -0.84 24.20
C ALA A 239 11.58 -1.63 23.41
N ASP A 240 12.72 -1.00 23.10
CA ASP A 240 13.85 -1.68 22.44
C ASP A 240 14.40 -2.82 23.32
N TYR A 241 14.66 -3.98 22.72
CA TYR A 241 15.14 -5.16 23.45
C TYR A 241 16.48 -4.94 24.19
N ARG A 242 17.28 -3.94 23.78
CA ARG A 242 18.57 -3.60 24.42
C ARG A 242 18.41 -2.73 25.65
N ASN A 243 17.23 -2.10 25.83
CA ASN A 243 16.98 -1.32 27.04
C ASN A 243 16.82 -2.22 28.25
N ALA A 244 17.32 -1.76 29.40
CA ALA A 244 17.19 -2.48 30.66
C ALA A 244 16.04 -1.87 31.49
N PHE A 245 15.26 -2.74 32.14
CA PHE A 245 14.24 -2.36 33.10
C PHE A 245 14.42 -3.18 34.39
N PRO A 246 14.23 -2.57 35.59
CA PRO A 246 13.80 -1.18 35.83
C PRO A 246 14.93 -0.13 35.66
N ASN A 247 16.18 -0.56 35.42
CA ASN A 247 17.31 0.36 35.29
C ASN A 247 17.38 1.02 33.90
N LEU A 248 16.75 2.19 33.75
CA LEU A 248 16.70 2.92 32.47
C LEU A 248 18.08 3.09 31.82
N SER A 249 18.17 2.82 30.52
CA SER A 249 19.36 3.10 29.71
C SER A 249 19.56 4.61 29.50
N GLN A 250 20.72 5.00 28.96
CA GLN A 250 20.99 6.40 28.64
C GLN A 250 20.04 6.94 27.56
N ASN A 251 19.65 6.09 26.61
CA ASN A 251 18.53 6.33 25.71
C ASN A 251 17.53 5.18 25.76
N THR A 252 16.38 5.43 26.35
CA THR A 252 15.24 4.49 26.36
C THR A 252 14.43 4.71 25.10
N ILE A 253 14.21 3.67 24.30
CA ILE A 253 13.56 3.80 23.00
C ILE A 253 12.25 3.02 23.01
N ILE A 254 11.17 3.68 22.60
CA ILE A 254 9.85 3.08 22.47
C ILE A 254 9.38 3.21 21.02
N TYR A 255 8.90 2.11 20.48
CA TYR A 255 8.37 1.97 19.14
C TYR A 255 6.86 1.77 19.18
N GLY A 256 6.21 2.20 18.10
CA GLY A 256 4.79 1.97 17.88
C GLY A 256 4.41 2.25 16.44
N HIS A 257 3.41 1.55 15.92
CA HIS A 257 2.92 1.77 14.57
C HIS A 257 2.15 3.10 14.45
N ASN A 258 2.32 3.78 13.32
CA ASN A 258 1.45 4.87 12.89
C ASN A 258 0.48 4.29 11.85
N LEU A 259 -0.61 3.74 12.35
CA LEU A 259 -1.57 2.98 11.58
C LEU A 259 -2.46 3.94 10.78
N LYS A 260 -2.41 3.83 9.44
CA LYS A 260 -3.11 4.74 8.54
C LYS A 260 -4.62 4.66 8.79
N GLY A 261 -5.24 5.82 9.01
CA GLY A 261 -6.69 5.93 9.19
C GLY A 261 -7.18 5.55 10.60
N THR A 262 -6.27 5.38 11.56
CA THR A 262 -6.61 5.11 12.96
C THR A 262 -5.82 6.03 13.88
N ASP A 263 -6.32 6.18 15.11
CA ASP A 263 -5.70 7.00 16.15
C ASP A 263 -5.07 6.15 17.28
N ILE A 264 -5.03 4.83 17.11
CA ILE A 264 -4.44 3.90 18.08
C ILE A 264 -2.91 3.80 17.90
N MET A 265 -2.24 3.22 18.89
CA MET A 265 -0.77 3.13 18.95
C MET A 265 -0.12 4.52 18.81
N PHE A 266 0.89 4.68 17.95
CA PHE A 266 1.51 5.97 17.65
C PHE A 266 0.83 6.72 16.48
N GLY A 267 -0.38 6.32 16.08
CA GLY A 267 -1.18 6.98 15.04
C GLY A 267 -1.41 8.47 15.27
N THR A 268 -1.35 8.90 16.53
CA THR A 268 -1.53 10.29 16.96
C THR A 268 -0.26 11.00 17.40
N LEU A 269 0.91 10.34 17.32
CA LEU A 269 2.19 11.00 17.60
C LEU A 269 2.44 12.17 16.62
N LYS A 270 1.89 12.09 15.40
CA LYS A 270 1.90 13.18 14.42
C LYS A 270 1.25 14.48 14.91
N LYS A 271 0.35 14.42 15.91
CA LYS A 271 -0.26 15.61 16.53
C LYS A 271 0.80 16.50 17.17
N THR A 272 1.94 15.94 17.59
CA THR A 272 3.06 16.70 18.18
C THR A 272 3.76 17.65 17.20
N LEU A 273 3.53 17.49 15.89
CA LEU A 273 4.01 18.41 14.85
C LEU A 273 3.07 19.60 14.60
N THR A 274 1.89 19.62 15.23
CA THR A 274 0.89 20.68 15.00
C THR A 274 1.18 21.90 15.87
N ASP A 275 0.84 23.10 15.39
CA ASP A 275 0.98 24.33 16.16
C ASP A 275 0.19 24.30 17.47
N GLN A 276 -0.99 23.66 17.47
CA GLN A 276 -1.81 23.49 18.68
C GLN A 276 -1.03 22.73 19.76
N TRP A 277 -0.32 21.67 19.38
CA TRP A 277 0.46 20.90 20.35
C TRP A 277 1.74 21.65 20.74
N LEU A 278 2.48 22.19 19.75
CA LEU A 278 3.76 22.85 19.94
C LEU A 278 3.69 24.15 20.74
N ASN A 279 2.58 24.90 20.66
CA ASN A 279 2.42 26.17 21.37
C ASN A 279 1.93 26.02 22.81
N ASN A 280 1.39 24.86 23.19
CA ASN A 280 1.01 24.58 24.58
C ASN A 280 2.18 23.90 25.31
N LYS A 281 2.80 24.62 26.26
CA LYS A 281 3.96 24.14 27.01
C LYS A 281 3.67 22.92 27.89
N ASP A 282 2.43 22.76 28.35
CA ASP A 282 2.05 21.60 29.18
C ASP A 282 2.15 20.29 28.41
N ASN A 283 2.09 20.35 27.08
CA ASN A 283 2.27 19.19 26.22
C ASN A 283 3.72 18.72 26.14
N HIS A 284 4.68 19.57 26.48
CA HIS A 284 6.10 19.26 26.33
C HIS A 284 6.62 18.35 27.45
N PHE A 285 5.72 17.77 28.26
CA PHE A 285 6.02 16.77 29.27
C PHE A 285 5.33 15.44 28.93
N ILE A 286 6.12 14.37 28.93
CA ILE A 286 5.70 12.99 28.69
C ILE A 286 5.82 12.25 30.02
N LYS A 287 4.84 11.40 30.32
CA LYS A 287 4.95 10.46 31.44
C LYS A 287 5.33 9.09 30.89
N PHE A 288 6.39 8.50 31.42
CA PHE A 288 6.72 7.11 31.14
C PHE A 288 7.12 6.42 32.44
N ASN A 289 6.14 5.74 33.03
CA ASN A 289 6.27 5.18 34.36
C ASN A 289 6.74 3.73 34.24
N ILE A 290 7.63 3.32 35.13
CA ILE A 290 8.05 1.93 35.26
C ILE A 290 7.60 1.41 36.62
N LYS A 291 7.81 0.13 36.89
CA LYS A 291 7.46 -0.46 38.19
C LYS A 291 7.97 0.41 39.36
N ASP A 292 7.05 0.81 40.24
CA ASP A 292 7.29 1.61 41.46
C ASP A 292 7.87 3.02 41.23
N HIS A 293 8.00 3.51 39.99
CA HIS A 293 8.60 4.81 39.69
C HIS A 293 7.78 5.59 38.64
N GLU A 294 7.47 6.84 38.97
CA GLU A 294 6.87 7.79 38.04
C GLU A 294 7.99 8.63 37.45
N TYR A 295 8.05 8.72 36.12
CA TYR A 295 9.05 9.56 35.48
C TYR A 295 8.38 10.57 34.56
N ARG A 296 8.79 11.83 34.67
CA ARG A 296 8.45 12.84 33.67
C ARG A 296 9.65 13.11 32.77
N TRP A 297 9.33 13.36 31.51
CA TRP A 297 10.31 13.57 30.46
C TRP A 297 9.97 14.86 29.72
N GLN A 298 10.91 15.79 29.68
CA GLN A 298 10.74 17.07 29.00
C GLN A 298 11.19 16.98 27.55
N VAL A 299 10.27 17.22 26.61
CA VAL A 299 10.54 17.18 25.17
C VAL A 299 11.57 18.25 24.79
N PHE A 300 12.61 17.83 24.06
CA PHE A 300 13.64 18.74 23.57
C PHE A 300 13.85 18.68 22.05
N SER A 301 13.32 17.67 21.37
CA SER A 301 13.42 17.55 19.91
C SER A 301 12.27 16.74 19.31
N ILE A 302 11.75 17.21 18.18
CA ILE A 302 10.77 16.48 17.36
C ILE A 302 11.15 16.67 15.89
N TYR A 303 11.29 15.61 15.11
CA TYR A 303 11.64 15.73 13.69
C TYR A 303 11.17 14.54 12.85
N THR A 304 11.25 14.70 11.53
CA THR A 304 11.11 13.57 10.60
C THR A 304 12.45 13.23 9.95
N THR A 305 12.74 11.95 9.77
CA THR A 305 14.02 11.47 9.21
C THR A 305 13.82 10.26 8.30
N THR A 306 14.84 9.86 7.55
CA THR A 306 14.86 8.59 6.80
C THR A 306 15.32 7.43 7.71
N PRO A 307 15.04 6.17 7.34
CA PRO A 307 15.51 5.01 8.09
C PRO A 307 17.04 4.91 8.24
N ASP A 308 17.82 5.57 7.37
CA ASP A 308 19.29 5.51 7.38
C ASP A 308 19.93 6.32 8.51
N PHE A 309 19.18 7.25 9.11
CA PHE A 309 19.68 8.03 10.22
C PHE A 309 19.70 7.16 11.49
N ASN A 310 20.88 6.90 12.05
CA ASN A 310 21.00 6.18 13.32
C ASN A 310 20.65 7.10 14.50
N TYR A 311 19.49 6.87 15.12
CA TYR A 311 19.04 7.51 16.37
C TYR A 311 18.68 6.49 17.45
N ILE A 312 19.03 5.21 17.23
CA ILE A 312 18.54 4.09 18.03
C ILE A 312 19.62 3.45 18.90
N ASP A 313 20.75 4.13 19.12
CA ASP A 313 21.74 3.67 20.09
C ASP A 313 21.20 3.89 21.51
N VAL A 314 21.35 2.89 22.39
CA VAL A 314 20.83 2.90 23.78
C VAL A 314 21.86 3.32 24.83
N SER A 315 23.14 3.31 24.45
CA SER A 315 24.30 3.56 25.31
C SER A 315 25.41 4.26 24.55
N PHE A 316 26.09 5.21 25.18
CA PHE A 316 27.09 6.06 24.53
C PHE A 316 28.32 6.25 25.41
N THR A 317 29.44 6.65 24.80
CA THR A 317 30.48 7.38 25.54
C THR A 317 30.00 8.83 25.78
N LYS A 318 30.61 9.54 26.73
CA LYS A 318 30.21 10.92 27.06
C LYS A 318 30.30 11.88 25.86
N GLU A 319 31.37 11.78 25.08
CA GLU A 319 31.60 12.59 23.88
C GLU A 319 30.59 12.26 22.77
N ASN A 320 30.30 10.96 22.57
CA ASN A 320 29.32 10.52 21.59
C ASN A 320 27.91 10.95 21.98
N PHE A 321 27.56 10.91 23.27
CA PHE A 321 26.25 11.35 23.74
C PHE A 321 26.03 12.84 23.52
N THR A 322 27.02 13.68 23.87
CA THR A 322 26.96 15.13 23.66
C THR A 322 26.81 15.48 22.17
N SER A 323 27.59 14.82 21.31
CA SER A 323 27.51 15.01 19.86
C SER A 323 26.17 14.54 19.30
N PHE A 324 25.65 13.42 19.82
CA PHE A 324 24.35 12.87 19.46
C PHE A 324 23.22 13.82 19.81
N THR A 325 23.13 14.28 21.06
CA THR A 325 22.06 15.17 21.56
C THR A 325 22.06 16.52 20.86
N GLN A 326 23.25 17.11 20.60
CA GLN A 326 23.38 18.32 19.80
C GLN A 326 22.83 18.14 18.38
N LYS A 327 23.17 17.02 17.73
CA LYS A 327 22.71 16.71 16.38
C LYS A 327 21.19 16.58 16.33
N ILE A 328 20.58 15.78 17.20
CA ILE A 328 19.12 15.58 17.19
C ILE A 328 18.38 16.85 17.62
N LYS A 329 18.95 17.70 18.49
CA LYS A 329 18.39 19.02 18.83
C LYS A 329 18.38 19.95 17.62
N GLY A 330 19.45 19.95 16.82
CA GLY A 330 19.54 20.73 15.57
C GLY A 330 18.59 20.27 14.46
N MET A 331 18.10 19.03 14.50
CA MET A 331 17.10 18.51 13.55
C MET A 331 15.66 18.89 13.92
N SER A 332 15.42 19.37 15.13
CA SER A 332 14.07 19.60 15.66
C SER A 332 13.29 20.63 14.83
N VAL A 333 12.00 20.40 14.65
CA VAL A 333 11.07 21.36 14.03
C VAL A 333 10.83 22.60 14.90
N ARG A 334 11.19 22.54 16.18
CA ARG A 334 11.03 23.63 17.14
C ARG A 334 12.20 23.68 18.13
N PHE A 335 12.55 24.90 18.54
CA PHE A 335 13.44 25.12 19.67
C PHE A 335 12.68 24.90 20.99
N PHE A 336 13.05 23.86 21.71
CA PHE A 336 12.64 23.60 23.08
C PHE A 336 13.80 24.01 23.99
N ASP A 337 13.55 24.96 24.88
CA ASP A 337 14.57 25.54 25.78
C ASP A 337 14.94 24.55 26.90
N VAL A 338 15.61 23.47 26.52
CA VAL A 338 16.00 22.34 27.39
C VAL A 338 17.50 22.09 27.23
N SER A 339 18.25 22.14 28.33
CA SER A 339 19.66 21.75 28.38
C SER A 339 19.81 20.24 28.61
N ILE A 340 20.78 19.63 27.92
CA ILE A 340 21.11 18.21 28.04
C ILE A 340 22.60 18.09 28.27
N ASP A 341 22.95 17.47 29.38
CA ASP A 341 24.31 17.20 29.82
C ASP A 341 24.66 15.72 29.56
N GLN A 342 25.95 15.42 29.62
CA GLN A 342 26.48 14.10 29.24
C GLN A 342 25.97 12.92 30.10
N ASP A 343 25.52 13.22 31.31
CA ASP A 343 25.09 12.23 32.31
C ASP A 343 23.54 12.11 32.38
N ASP A 344 22.82 12.89 31.57
CA ASP A 344 21.35 12.82 31.46
C ASP A 344 20.89 11.53 30.76
N LYS A 345 19.64 11.15 31.02
CA LYS A 345 18.94 10.10 30.29
C LYS A 345 17.88 10.71 29.38
N ILE A 346 17.68 10.08 28.22
CA ILE A 346 16.67 10.51 27.24
C ILE A 346 15.70 9.37 26.91
N LEU A 347 14.52 9.76 26.45
CA LEU A 347 13.46 8.92 25.91
C LEU A 347 13.30 9.25 24.43
N THR A 348 13.40 8.24 23.57
CA THR A 348 13.13 8.31 22.14
C THR A 348 11.82 7.61 21.81
N LEU A 349 10.88 8.31 21.19
CA LEU A 349 9.69 7.71 20.60
C LEU A 349 9.84 7.68 19.08
N SER A 350 9.66 6.51 18.46
CA SER A 350 9.84 6.34 17.02
C SER A 350 8.66 5.65 16.34
N THR A 351 8.20 6.24 15.24
CA THR A 351 7.15 5.67 14.39
C THR A 351 7.37 5.93 12.90
N CYS A 352 6.69 5.17 12.04
CA CYS A 352 6.56 5.53 10.62
C CYS A 352 5.80 6.87 10.49
N TYR A 353 6.27 7.79 9.67
CA TYR A 353 5.51 9.00 9.31
C TYR A 353 4.92 8.89 7.90
N THR A 354 5.73 8.39 6.98
CA THR A 354 5.33 7.97 5.63
C THR A 354 5.94 6.60 5.34
N SER A 355 5.76 6.06 4.13
CA SER A 355 6.46 4.85 3.70
C SER A 355 7.99 4.97 3.71
N THR A 356 8.52 6.19 3.66
CA THR A 356 9.96 6.47 3.54
C THR A 356 10.53 7.33 4.68
N LYS A 357 9.68 7.80 5.60
CA LYS A 357 10.08 8.67 6.70
C LYS A 357 9.63 8.12 8.04
N ARG A 358 10.41 8.42 9.07
CA ARG A 358 10.11 8.21 10.48
C ARG A 358 9.80 9.54 11.15
N LEU A 359 8.87 9.56 12.09
CA LEU A 359 8.68 10.64 13.05
C LEU A 359 9.35 10.21 14.34
N VAL A 360 10.22 11.07 14.86
CA VAL A 360 11.00 10.82 16.07
C VAL A 360 10.81 11.98 17.03
N LEU A 361 10.51 11.66 18.29
CA LEU A 361 10.44 12.60 19.41
C LEU A 361 11.48 12.20 20.46
N HIS A 362 12.18 13.18 21.00
CA HIS A 362 13.14 13.00 22.09
C HIS A 362 12.77 13.86 23.30
N ALA A 363 12.88 13.28 24.49
CA ALA A 363 12.65 13.94 25.75
C ALA A 363 13.75 13.60 26.78
N LYS A 364 14.07 14.54 27.68
CA LYS A 364 15.06 14.37 28.76
C LYS A 364 14.34 13.99 30.05
N LEU A 365 14.87 13.02 30.80
CA LEU A 365 14.39 12.68 32.14
C LEU A 365 14.58 13.87 33.09
N ILE A 366 13.54 14.24 33.85
CA ILE A 366 13.60 15.37 34.79
C ILE A 366 13.35 14.99 36.24
N ASP A 367 12.54 13.96 36.50
CA ASP A 367 12.26 13.38 37.81
C ASP A 367 11.82 11.93 37.69
#